data_AF-A0A560RF96-F1
#
_entry.id   AF-A0A560RF96-F1
#
_cell.length_a   1.000
_cell.length_b   1.000
_cell.length_c   1.000
_cell.angle_alpha   90.00
_cell.angle_beta   90.00
_cell.angle_gamma   90.00
#
_symmetry.space_group_name_H-M   'P 1'
#
loop_
_entity.id
_entity.type
_entity.pdbx_description
1 polymer ?
#
loop_
_entity_poly.entity_id
_entity_poly.type
_entity_poly.pdbx_seq_one_letter_code
_entity_poly.pdbx_strand_id
1 'polypeptide(L)'
;MRYLKVIAQDRSGKGVADTLHFEFFEDDRLQRKATEADINRLKSFSTNYLKCAWFNRAEGEERHLRIYSQNSSGDGTPEMVRLDFHQGPVIAYKAAVRDLDNDGVFELILSSDVDNDGRADRTDRSRVAALARQFLKLGW
;
A
#
# COMPACT_ATOMS: atom_id res chain seq x y z
N MET A 1 0.68 13.61 -9.23
CA MET A 1 0.36 12.19 -8.96
C MET A 1 -0.16 12.06 -7.55
N ARG A 2 -1.38 11.55 -7.36
CA ARG A 2 -1.93 11.32 -6.01
C ARG A 2 -1.54 9.94 -5.50
N TYR A 3 -1.13 9.85 -4.24
CA TYR A 3 -0.80 8.57 -3.60
C TYR A 3 -1.18 8.58 -2.12
N LEU A 4 -1.41 7.40 -1.58
CA LEU A 4 -1.54 7.16 -0.14
C LEU A 4 -0.18 6.71 0.40
N LYS A 5 0.35 7.43 1.38
CA LYS A 5 1.50 7.00 2.19
C LYS A 5 0.99 6.25 3.41
N VAL A 6 1.55 5.07 3.67
CA VAL A 6 1.18 4.22 4.81
C VAL A 6 2.41 3.96 5.66
N ILE A 7 2.32 4.27 6.95
CA ILE A 7 3.41 4.10 7.91
C ILE A 7 2.91 3.19 9.03
N ALA A 8 3.58 2.05 9.23
CA ALA A 8 3.34 1.16 10.35
C ALA A 8 4.44 1.31 11.41
N GLN A 9 4.06 1.24 12.67
CA GLN A 9 4.94 1.43 13.82
C GLN A 9 4.66 0.37 14.88
N ASP A 10 5.71 -0.26 15.41
CA ASP A 10 5.72 -1.07 16.63
C ASP A 10 6.14 -0.15 17.79
N ARG A 11 5.16 0.54 18.38
CA ARG A 11 5.41 1.47 19.49
C ARG A 11 5.56 0.76 20.82
N SER A 12 4.91 -0.40 20.97
CA SER A 12 4.97 -1.22 22.18
C SER A 12 6.26 -2.05 22.29
N GLY A 13 7.01 -2.21 21.19
CA GLY A 13 8.24 -2.99 21.14
C GLY A 13 8.02 -4.51 21.15
N LYS A 14 6.82 -4.96 20.74
CA LYS A 14 6.43 -6.38 20.78
C LYS A 14 6.83 -7.16 19.52
N GLY A 15 7.54 -6.51 18.59
CA GLY A 15 7.97 -7.10 17.33
C GLY A 15 6.86 -7.14 16.27
N VAL A 16 5.74 -6.46 16.51
CA VAL A 16 4.61 -6.33 15.58
C VAL A 16 4.10 -4.90 15.59
N ALA A 17 3.74 -4.37 14.44
CA ALA A 17 3.15 -3.03 14.39
C ALA A 17 1.80 -2.98 15.11
N ASP A 18 1.65 -1.97 15.95
CA ASP A 18 0.44 -1.68 16.74
C ASP A 18 -0.21 -0.34 16.35
N THR A 19 0.47 0.44 15.51
CA THR A 19 0.02 1.76 15.08
C THR A 19 0.16 1.91 13.56
N LEU A 20 -0.84 2.50 12.91
CA LEU A 20 -0.85 2.81 11.49
C LEU A 20 -1.21 4.27 11.25
N HIS A 21 -0.40 4.96 10.45
CA HIS A 21 -0.67 6.30 9.95
C HIS A 21 -0.88 6.27 8.45
N PHE A 22 -1.82 7.08 8.00
CA PHE A 22 -2.21 7.20 6.61
C PHE A 22 -2.18 8.68 6.23
N GLU A 23 -1.47 8.99 5.16
CA GLU A 23 -1.28 10.35 4.69
C GLU A 23 -1.57 10.43 3.18
N PHE A 24 -2.44 11.35 2.81
CA PHE A 24 -2.89 11.55 1.45
C PHE A 24 -2.04 12.64 0.80
N PHE A 25 -1.32 12.29 -0.27
CA PHE A 25 -0.41 13.17 -0.98
C PHE A 25 -0.87 13.43 -2.41
N GLU A 26 -0.55 14.62 -2.89
CA GLU A 26 -0.54 14.96 -4.32
C GLU A 26 0.84 15.50 -4.65
N ASP A 27 1.53 14.80 -5.54
CA ASP A 27 2.97 14.93 -5.73
C ASP A 27 3.68 14.84 -4.37
N ASP A 28 4.66 15.67 -4.09
CA ASP A 28 5.34 15.66 -2.78
C ASP A 28 4.65 16.54 -1.72
N ARG A 29 3.40 16.96 -1.96
CA ARG A 29 2.64 17.80 -1.03
C ARG A 29 1.64 16.96 -0.23
N LEU A 30 1.78 16.99 1.09
CA LEU A 30 0.79 16.44 2.00
C LEU A 30 -0.50 17.24 1.87
N GLN A 31 -1.58 16.59 1.44
CA GLN A 31 -2.90 17.20 1.35
C GLN A 31 -3.60 17.12 2.70
N ARG A 32 -3.60 15.93 3.32
CA ARG A 32 -4.20 15.69 4.64
C ARG A 32 -3.73 14.37 5.24
N LYS A 33 -3.82 14.26 6.57
CA LYS A 33 -3.75 12.99 7.28
C LYS A 33 -5.13 12.31 7.28
N ALA A 34 -5.17 11.00 7.48
CA ALA A 34 -6.41 10.25 7.59
C ALA A 34 -7.22 10.68 8.83
N THR A 35 -8.52 10.80 8.64
CA THR A 35 -9.52 10.99 9.69
C THR A 35 -9.95 9.63 10.26
N GLU A 36 -10.70 9.63 11.36
CA GLU A 36 -11.31 8.40 11.88
C GLU A 36 -12.22 7.69 10.86
N ALA A 37 -12.93 8.47 10.02
CA ALA A 37 -13.76 7.92 8.95
C ALA A 37 -12.91 7.20 7.88
N ASP A 38 -11.77 7.77 7.49
CA ASP A 38 -10.82 7.10 6.60
C ASP A 38 -10.28 5.82 7.23
N ILE A 39 -9.85 5.88 8.50
CA ILE A 39 -9.34 4.72 9.24
C ILE A 39 -10.38 3.59 9.27
N ASN A 40 -11.66 3.93 9.49
CA ASN A 40 -12.74 2.95 9.44
C ASN A 40 -12.90 2.30 8.06
N ARG A 41 -12.81 3.07 6.97
CA ARG A 41 -12.83 2.54 5.59
C ARG A 41 -11.59 1.68 5.30
N LEU A 42 -10.46 2.03 5.90
CA LEU A 42 -9.16 1.39 5.71
C LEU A 42 -8.96 0.13 6.57
N LYS A 43 -9.90 -0.27 7.44
CA LYS A 43 -9.73 -1.43 8.34
C LYS A 43 -9.24 -2.70 7.63
N SER A 44 -9.86 -3.05 6.50
CA SER A 44 -9.43 -4.24 5.72
C SER A 44 -8.08 -4.04 5.04
N PHE A 45 -7.76 -2.81 4.63
CA PHE A 45 -6.44 -2.47 4.11
C PHE A 45 -5.38 -2.63 5.21
N SER A 46 -5.61 -2.04 6.39
CA SER A 46 -4.74 -2.11 7.58
C SER A 46 -4.39 -3.54 7.93
N THR A 47 -5.39 -4.42 8.04
CA THR A 47 -5.16 -5.84 8.35
C THR A 47 -4.28 -6.54 7.33
N ASN A 48 -4.42 -6.22 6.03
CA ASN A 48 -3.57 -6.81 5.00
C ASN A 48 -2.17 -6.20 4.98
N TYR A 49 -2.05 -4.90 5.25
CA TYR A 49 -0.76 -4.22 5.27
C TYR A 49 0.11 -4.69 6.44
N LEU A 50 -0.47 -4.90 7.62
CA LEU A 50 0.26 -5.43 8.78
C LEU A 50 0.85 -6.82 8.55
N LYS A 51 0.19 -7.65 7.73
CA LYS A 51 0.75 -8.95 7.37
C LYS A 51 2.08 -8.78 6.63
N CYS A 52 2.26 -7.70 5.88
CA CYS A 52 3.45 -7.46 5.06
C CYS A 52 4.73 -7.24 5.88
N ALA A 53 4.64 -7.20 7.22
CA ALA A 53 5.77 -7.00 8.12
C ALA A 53 6.63 -5.76 7.80
N TRP A 54 6.05 -4.77 7.10
CA TRP A 54 6.72 -3.54 6.71
C TRP A 54 6.45 -2.41 7.70
N PHE A 55 7.17 -2.43 8.82
CA PHE A 55 6.99 -1.48 9.92
C PHE A 55 8.29 -0.97 10.51
N ASN A 56 8.17 0.11 11.28
CA ASN A 56 9.26 0.76 11.98
C ASN A 56 9.23 0.40 13.47
N ARG A 57 10.39 0.41 14.13
CA ARG A 57 10.46 0.41 15.59
C ARG A 57 10.12 1.79 16.13
N ALA A 58 9.42 1.83 17.28
CA ALA A 58 9.02 3.07 17.93
C ALA A 58 8.30 4.02 16.96
N GLU A 59 8.65 5.31 16.97
CA GLU A 59 8.03 6.34 16.12
C GLU A 59 8.76 6.56 14.78
N GLY A 60 9.60 5.61 14.35
CA GLY A 60 10.27 5.72 13.06
C GLY A 60 9.28 5.80 11.88
N GLU A 61 9.71 6.43 10.80
CA GLU A 61 8.95 6.57 9.54
C GLU A 61 9.76 6.16 8.31
N GLU A 62 10.95 5.59 8.50
CA GLU A 62 11.86 5.20 7.43
C GLU A 62 11.18 4.22 6.47
N ARG A 63 10.51 3.21 7.02
CA ARG A 63 9.73 2.23 6.27
C ARG A 63 8.31 2.72 6.04
N HIS A 64 7.94 2.88 4.79
CA HIS A 64 6.57 3.25 4.42
C HIS A 64 6.20 2.68 3.06
N LEU A 65 4.90 2.53 2.79
CA LEU A 65 4.37 2.21 1.47
C LEU A 65 3.86 3.50 0.83
N ARG A 66 4.16 3.71 -0.45
CA ARG A 66 3.40 4.61 -1.33
C ARG A 66 2.56 3.75 -2.28
N ILE A 67 1.25 3.94 -2.28
CA ILE A 67 0.33 3.25 -3.19
C ILE A 67 -0.48 4.26 -4.00
N TYR A 68 -0.58 4.04 -5.30
CA TYR A 68 -1.28 4.93 -6.23
C TYR A 68 -1.85 4.18 -7.43
N SER A 69 -2.93 4.73 -7.97
CA SER A 69 -3.54 4.28 -9.21
C SER A 69 -2.97 5.05 -10.41
N GLN A 70 -2.95 4.39 -11.56
CA GLN A 70 -2.67 5.00 -12.85
C GLN A 70 -3.79 4.63 -13.81
N ASN A 71 -4.27 5.62 -14.54
CA ASN A 71 -5.26 5.49 -15.60
C ASN A 71 -4.60 6.08 -16.86
N SER A 72 -3.92 5.23 -17.62
CA SER A 72 -3.03 5.67 -18.71
C SER A 72 -3.83 6.01 -19.98
N SER A 73 -4.98 5.39 -20.20
CA SER A 73 -5.91 5.71 -21.31
C SER A 73 -6.70 6.99 -21.07
N GLY A 74 -6.89 7.40 -19.81
CA GLY A 74 -7.70 8.57 -19.45
C GLY A 74 -9.21 8.31 -19.48
N ASP A 75 -9.65 7.05 -19.55
CA ASP A 75 -11.07 6.68 -19.65
C ASP A 75 -11.85 6.81 -18.33
N GLY A 76 -11.12 6.87 -17.22
CA GLY A 76 -11.64 7.07 -15.86
C GLY A 76 -11.47 5.84 -14.97
N THR A 77 -11.05 4.71 -15.53
CA THR A 77 -10.86 3.44 -14.82
C THR A 77 -9.38 3.24 -14.48
N PRO A 78 -9.05 2.92 -13.21
CA PRO A 78 -7.69 2.57 -12.84
C PRO A 78 -7.19 1.27 -13.50
N GLU A 79 -6.40 1.40 -14.56
CA GLU A 79 -5.76 0.28 -15.27
C GLU A 79 -4.64 -0.39 -14.48
N MET A 80 -4.04 0.35 -13.54
CA MET A 80 -2.89 -0.12 -12.77
C MET A 80 -2.89 0.45 -11.36
N VAL A 81 -2.51 -0.36 -10.38
CA VAL A 81 -2.14 0.11 -9.04
C VAL A 81 -0.70 -0.28 -8.77
N ARG A 82 0.13 0.69 -8.38
CA ARG A 82 1.53 0.48 -8.02
C ARG A 82 1.72 0.63 -6.52
N LEU A 83 2.56 -0.25 -5.97
CA LEU A 83 2.95 -0.30 -4.56
C LEU A 83 4.46 -0.20 -4.48
N ASP A 84 4.94 0.92 -3.96
CA ASP A 84 6.37 1.16 -3.74
C ASP A 84 6.64 1.12 -2.22
N PHE A 85 7.35 0.08 -1.76
CA PHE A 85 7.76 -0.06 -0.37
C PHE A 85 9.12 0.61 -0.18
N HIS A 86 9.13 1.72 0.53
CA HIS A 86 10.31 2.53 0.79
C HIS A 86 10.98 2.12 2.09
N GLN A 87 12.31 2.18 2.09
CA GLN A 87 13.16 2.27 3.27
C GLN A 87 14.05 3.51 3.12
N GLY A 88 13.67 4.59 3.81
CA GLY A 88 14.30 5.89 3.67
C GLY A 88 14.12 6.42 2.24
N PRO A 89 15.20 6.85 1.55
CA PRO A 89 15.11 7.36 0.19
C PRO A 89 15.02 6.25 -0.88
N VAL A 90 15.21 4.98 -0.52
CA VAL A 90 15.28 3.87 -1.47
C VAL A 90 13.97 3.10 -1.51
N ILE A 91 13.58 2.65 -2.71
CA ILE A 91 12.49 1.68 -2.88
C ILE A 91 13.07 0.29 -2.70
N ALA A 92 12.77 -0.36 -1.57
CA ALA A 92 13.21 -1.71 -1.27
C ALA A 92 12.48 -2.75 -2.13
N TYR A 93 11.15 -2.61 -2.25
CA TYR A 93 10.31 -3.53 -2.99
C TYR A 93 9.31 -2.78 -3.88
N LYS A 94 9.04 -3.36 -5.06
CA LYS A 94 8.04 -2.86 -6.01
C LYS A 94 7.04 -3.95 -6.30
N ALA A 95 5.77 -3.57 -6.32
CA ALA A 95 4.70 -4.43 -6.77
C ALA A 95 3.72 -3.61 -7.62
N ALA A 96 2.99 -4.32 -8.48
CA ALA A 96 1.96 -3.72 -9.30
C ALA A 96 0.87 -4.73 -9.64
N VAL A 97 -0.34 -4.24 -9.82
CA VAL A 97 -1.44 -4.98 -10.43
C VAL A 97 -1.96 -4.23 -11.64
N ARG A 98 -2.45 -4.95 -12.65
CA ARG A 98 -3.25 -4.38 -13.73
C ARG A 98 -4.54 -5.17 -13.91
N ASP A 99 -5.60 -4.42 -14.13
CA ASP A 99 -6.90 -4.86 -14.64
C ASP A 99 -6.91 -4.45 -16.13
N LEU A 100 -6.82 -5.43 -17.03
CA LEU A 100 -6.59 -5.18 -18.47
C LEU A 100 -7.88 -5.03 -19.26
N ASP A 101 -8.98 -5.60 -18.77
CA ASP A 101 -10.30 -5.56 -19.41
C ASP A 101 -11.36 -4.84 -18.57
N ASN A 102 -10.94 -4.23 -17.44
CA ASN A 102 -11.75 -3.44 -16.52
C ASN A 102 -12.91 -4.25 -15.90
N ASP A 103 -12.73 -5.55 -15.67
CA ASP A 103 -13.74 -6.43 -15.06
C ASP A 103 -13.65 -6.47 -13.51
N GLY A 104 -12.65 -5.80 -12.92
CA GLY A 104 -12.36 -5.78 -11.48
C GLY A 104 -11.48 -6.93 -10.98
N VAL A 105 -11.05 -7.82 -11.88
CA VAL A 105 -10.01 -8.83 -11.68
C VAL A 105 -8.65 -8.23 -12.07
N PHE A 106 -7.57 -8.83 -11.57
CA PHE A 106 -6.22 -8.39 -11.93
C PHE A 106 -5.53 -9.50 -12.71
N GLU A 107 -5.36 -9.29 -14.01
CA GLU A 107 -4.80 -10.29 -14.95
C GLU A 107 -3.28 -10.33 -14.79
N LEU A 108 -2.67 -9.20 -14.44
CA LEU A 108 -1.25 -9.10 -14.17
C LEU A 108 -1.03 -8.69 -12.72
N ILE A 109 -0.31 -9.53 -11.99
CA ILE A 109 0.19 -9.22 -10.64
C ILE A 109 1.69 -9.43 -10.63
N LEU A 110 2.43 -8.33 -10.46
CA LEU A 110 3.86 -8.30 -10.22
C LEU A 110 4.08 -8.11 -8.72
N SER A 111 4.76 -9.05 -8.08
CA SER A 111 5.11 -8.98 -6.66
C SER A 111 6.54 -9.49 -6.44
N SER A 112 7.28 -8.78 -5.61
CA SER A 112 8.46 -9.31 -4.91
C SER A 112 8.03 -9.93 -3.57
N ASP A 113 9.00 -10.24 -2.71
CA ASP A 113 8.82 -10.56 -1.29
C ASP A 113 8.29 -9.33 -0.54
N VAL A 114 6.99 -9.05 -0.66
CA VAL A 114 6.35 -7.88 -0.04
C VAL A 114 5.95 -8.17 1.39
N ASP A 115 5.93 -9.43 1.80
CA ASP A 115 5.70 -9.81 3.18
C ASP A 115 6.94 -10.01 4.03
N ASN A 116 8.09 -9.86 3.41
CA ASN A 116 9.40 -9.88 4.03
C ASN A 116 9.62 -11.18 4.81
N ASP A 117 9.15 -12.30 4.25
CA ASP A 117 9.37 -13.66 4.76
C ASP A 117 10.61 -14.34 4.15
N GLY A 118 11.27 -13.68 3.19
CA GLY A 118 12.46 -14.14 2.49
C GLY A 118 12.18 -14.88 1.20
N ARG A 119 10.91 -14.95 0.74
CA ARG A 119 10.50 -15.65 -0.48
C ARG A 119 9.59 -14.76 -1.31
N ALA A 120 9.69 -14.87 -2.63
CA ALA A 120 8.74 -14.25 -3.56
C ALA A 120 7.81 -15.32 -4.11
N ASP A 121 6.59 -15.41 -3.58
CA ASP A 121 5.67 -16.51 -3.86
C ASP A 121 4.19 -16.09 -4.08
N ARG A 122 3.27 -17.06 -4.03
CA ARG A 122 1.83 -16.83 -4.25
C ARG A 122 1.19 -16.00 -3.14
N THR A 123 1.74 -16.06 -1.93
CA THR A 123 1.29 -15.32 -0.75
C THR A 123 1.52 -13.83 -0.97
N ASP A 124 2.68 -13.43 -1.50
CA ASP A 124 2.96 -12.05 -1.90
C ASP A 124 1.95 -11.53 -2.92
N ARG A 125 1.72 -12.29 -4.00
CA ARG A 125 0.76 -11.91 -5.04
C ARG A 125 -0.63 -11.65 -4.46
N SER A 126 -1.05 -12.52 -3.54
CA SER A 126 -2.35 -12.41 -2.88
C SER A 126 -2.44 -11.16 -2.00
N ARG A 127 -1.36 -10.79 -1.31
CA ARG A 127 -1.28 -9.57 -0.48
C ARG A 127 -1.30 -8.31 -1.32
N VAL A 128 -0.52 -8.27 -2.40
CA VAL A 128 -0.51 -7.16 -3.37
C VAL A 128 -1.91 -6.92 -3.92
N ALA A 129 -2.58 -7.98 -4.41
CA ALA A 129 -3.94 -7.89 -4.92
C ALA A 129 -4.95 -7.42 -3.85
N ALA A 130 -4.83 -7.93 -2.62
CA ALA A 130 -5.71 -7.52 -1.53
C ALA A 130 -5.55 -6.02 -1.19
N LEU A 131 -4.31 -5.53 -1.10
CA LEU A 131 -4.02 -4.11 -0.83
C LEU A 131 -4.55 -3.21 -1.94
N ALA A 132 -4.29 -3.56 -3.21
CA ALA A 132 -4.76 -2.80 -4.36
C ALA A 132 -6.29 -2.71 -4.41
N ARG A 133 -7.00 -3.84 -4.22
CA ARG A 133 -8.48 -3.86 -4.18
C ARG A 133 -9.05 -2.96 -3.09
N GLN A 134 -8.46 -2.95 -1.89
CA GLN A 134 -8.96 -2.08 -0.81
C GLN A 134 -8.60 -0.62 -1.06
N PHE A 135 -7.45 -0.32 -1.65
CA PHE A 135 -7.04 1.03 -2.01
C PHE A 135 -7.98 1.65 -3.06
N LEU A 136 -8.34 0.90 -4.11
CA LEU A 136 -9.25 1.40 -5.16
C LEU A 136 -10.62 1.84 -4.62
N LYS A 137 -11.11 1.21 -3.54
CA LYS A 137 -12.37 1.61 -2.87
C LYS A 137 -12.30 2.99 -2.20
N LEU A 138 -11.11 3.57 -2.04
CA LEU A 138 -10.97 4.92 -1.49
C LEU A 138 -11.34 5.98 -2.52
N GLY A 139 -11.15 5.70 -3.82
CA GLY A 139 -11.28 6.69 -4.89
C GLY A 139 -10.21 7.79 -4.84
N TRP A 140 -9.02 7.48 -4.29
CA TRP A 140 -7.88 8.39 -4.21
C TRP A 140 -6.98 8.25 -5.44
#